data_AF-A0A151GGY0-F1
#
_entry.id   AF-A0A151GGY0-F1
#
_cell.length_a   1.000
_cell.length_b   1.000
_cell.length_c   1.000
_cell.angle_alpha   90.00
_cell.angle_beta   90.00
_cell.angle_gamma   90.00
#
_symmetry.space_group_name_H-M   'P 1'
#
loop_
_entity.id
_entity.type
_entity.pdbx_description
1 polymer ?
#
loop_
_entity_poly.entity_id
_entity_poly.type
_entity_poly.pdbx_seq_one_letter_code
_entity_poly.pdbx_strand_id
1 'polypeptide(L)'
;MQEGQSWDALPADLVADLAQLTKANSIEAVLQGNKKDNITVIYTPWSNLKKDGSMDVGQVKRVLVAQRENPIVNRLNKTKVEKKPDLKLERDERLKMLRRREQDAQQQRRKEEAKQAQEWKEKKWQKDHAYDKLFTEENMAAMSNQERDENWEDDFM
;
A
#
# COMPACT_ATOMS: atom_id res chain seq x y z
N MET A 1 1.16 16.14 8.00
CA MET A 1 -0.03 16.94 8.36
C MET A 1 -1.10 15.96 8.82
N GLN A 2 -1.91 16.31 9.82
CA GLN A 2 -3.06 15.48 10.19
C GLN A 2 -4.07 15.48 9.03
N GLU A 3 -4.87 14.42 8.92
CA GLU A 3 -5.97 14.38 7.94
C GLU A 3 -6.90 15.57 8.18
N GLY A 4 -7.05 16.45 7.17
CA GLY A 4 -7.88 17.66 7.22
C GLY A 4 -7.14 18.99 7.44
N GLN A 5 -5.84 19.00 7.75
CA GLN A 5 -5.07 20.25 7.79
C GLN A 5 -4.66 20.68 6.37
N SER A 6 -5.17 21.82 5.93
CA SER A 6 -4.70 22.48 4.70
C SER A 6 -3.41 23.24 4.98
N TRP A 7 -2.45 23.16 4.06
CA TRP A 7 -1.19 23.92 4.13
C TRP A 7 -1.43 25.44 4.20
N ASP A 8 -2.60 25.86 3.71
CA ASP A 8 -2.99 27.25 3.67
C ASP A 8 -3.42 27.82 5.03
N ALA A 9 -3.92 26.98 5.93
CA ALA A 9 -4.49 27.38 7.22
C ALA A 9 -3.56 27.07 8.41
N LEU A 10 -2.25 27.34 8.25
CA LEU A 10 -1.31 27.22 9.36
C LEU A 10 -1.49 28.40 10.34
N PRO A 11 -1.48 28.16 11.67
CA PRO A 11 -1.51 29.23 12.66
C PRO A 11 -0.33 30.20 12.47
N ALA A 12 -0.60 31.51 12.54
CA ALA A 12 0.41 32.54 12.36
C ALA A 12 1.57 32.41 13.36
N ASP A 13 1.28 32.07 14.61
CA ASP A 13 2.29 31.86 15.66
C ASP A 13 3.24 30.71 15.33
N LEU A 14 2.71 29.63 14.75
CA LEU A 14 3.52 28.49 14.31
C LEU A 14 4.45 28.89 13.16
N VAL A 15 3.93 29.66 12.21
CA VAL A 15 4.71 30.15 11.07
C VAL A 15 5.81 31.12 11.53
N ALA A 16 5.53 31.98 12.51
CA ALA A 16 6.50 32.87 13.12
C ALA A 16 7.61 32.09 13.85
N ASP A 17 7.25 31.09 14.66
CA ASP A 17 8.20 30.21 15.35
C ASP A 17 9.14 29.49 14.38
N LEU A 18 8.59 28.93 13.30
CA LEU A 18 9.36 28.26 12.25
C LEU A 18 10.29 29.25 11.54
N ALA A 19 9.80 30.44 11.19
CA ALA A 19 10.60 31.45 10.52
C ALA A 19 11.78 31.94 11.41
N GLN A 20 11.56 32.09 12.73
CA GLN A 20 12.60 32.42 13.69
C GLN A 20 13.66 31.32 13.80
N LEU A 21 13.23 30.05 13.82
CA LEU A 21 14.16 28.91 13.84
C LEU A 21 14.97 28.80 12.54
N THR A 22 14.34 29.00 11.38
CA THR A 22 15.01 29.01 10.08
C THR A 22 16.01 30.16 9.98
N LYS A 23 15.64 31.37 10.45
CA LYS A 23 16.56 32.50 10.55
C LYS A 23 17.77 32.14 11.41
N ALA A 24 17.57 31.58 12.59
CA ALA A 24 18.66 31.23 13.52
C ALA A 24 19.63 30.17 12.99
N ASN A 25 19.16 29.23 12.16
CA ASN A 25 19.96 28.14 11.60
C ASN A 25 20.46 28.41 10.16
N SER A 26 20.14 29.57 9.59
CA SER A 26 20.59 29.95 8.24
C SER A 26 22.10 30.20 8.21
N ILE A 27 22.74 29.92 7.07
CA ILE A 27 24.16 30.18 6.83
C ILE A 27 24.51 31.64 7.11
N GLU A 28 23.64 32.57 6.71
CA GLU A 28 23.85 34.01 6.97
C GLU A 28 23.87 34.32 8.46
N ALA A 29 22.99 33.71 9.24
CA ALA A 29 22.94 33.88 10.69
C ALA A 29 24.16 33.29 11.40
N VAL A 30 24.64 32.13 10.94
CA VAL A 30 25.81 31.47 11.50
C VAL A 30 27.09 32.24 11.16
N LEU A 31 27.25 32.70 9.92
CA LEU A 31 28.47 33.38 9.47
C LEU A 31 28.53 34.86 9.87
N GLN A 32 27.40 35.56 9.92
CA GLN A 32 27.35 37.00 10.21
C GLN A 32 26.88 37.31 11.64
N GLY A 33 26.76 36.27 12.48
CA GLY A 33 26.44 36.42 13.90
C GLY A 33 25.03 36.96 14.16
N ASN A 34 24.04 36.55 13.37
CA ASN A 34 22.63 36.99 13.48
C ASN A 34 22.38 38.50 13.36
N LYS A 35 23.28 39.26 12.73
CA LYS A 35 23.19 40.73 12.65
C LYS A 35 22.26 41.25 11.55
N LYS A 36 21.75 40.38 10.68
CA LYS A 36 20.84 40.76 9.60
C LYS A 36 19.40 40.80 10.07
N ASP A 37 18.83 41.98 10.04
CA ASP A 37 17.40 42.22 10.22
C ASP A 37 16.65 42.14 8.89
N ASN A 38 15.33 41.99 8.96
CA ASN A 38 14.42 41.97 7.80
C ASN A 38 14.69 40.83 6.79
N ILE A 39 14.76 39.59 7.27
CA ILE A 39 14.94 38.41 6.42
C ILE A 39 13.58 37.89 5.95
N THR A 40 13.46 37.62 4.66
CA THR A 40 12.27 36.97 4.07
C THR A 40 12.45 35.46 4.04
N VAL A 41 11.58 34.72 4.72
CA VAL A 41 11.52 33.26 4.67
C VAL A 41 10.37 32.85 3.75
N ILE A 42 10.67 31.95 2.82
CA ILE A 42 9.69 31.38 1.89
C ILE A 42 9.38 29.97 2.34
N TYR A 43 8.10 29.63 2.49
CA TYR A 43 7.68 28.27 2.82
C TYR A 43 6.67 27.76 1.78
N THR A 44 6.85 26.49 1.41
CA THR A 44 6.07 25.80 0.38
C THR A 44 5.89 24.33 0.77
N PRO A 45 4.76 23.69 0.39
CA PRO A 45 4.60 22.26 0.59
C PRO A 45 5.55 21.46 -0.31
N TRP A 46 6.02 20.31 0.17
CA TRP A 46 6.92 19.41 -0.57
C TRP A 46 6.40 19.04 -1.96
N SER A 47 5.09 18.84 -2.10
CA SER A 47 4.46 18.51 -3.38
C SER A 47 4.72 19.57 -4.46
N ASN A 48 5.06 20.80 -4.08
CA ASN A 48 5.32 21.92 -4.98
C ASN A 48 6.82 22.22 -5.18
N LEU A 49 7.73 21.36 -4.71
CA LEU A 49 9.18 21.59 -4.85
C LEU A 49 9.67 21.43 -6.30
N LYS A 50 8.95 20.67 -7.13
CA LYS A 50 9.24 20.51 -8.55
C LYS A 50 8.36 21.46 -9.35
N LYS A 51 8.91 22.64 -9.66
CA LYS A 51 8.24 23.63 -10.51
C LYS A 51 8.50 23.29 -11.98
N ASP A 52 7.53 22.68 -12.64
CA ASP A 52 7.49 22.70 -14.10
C ASP A 52 7.05 24.10 -14.55
N GLY A 53 7.62 24.64 -15.63
CA GLY A 53 7.41 26.04 -16.09
C GLY A 53 5.96 26.44 -16.39
N SER A 54 5.02 25.52 -16.24
CA SER A 54 3.58 25.68 -16.37
C SER A 54 2.86 26.05 -15.05
N MET A 55 3.56 26.16 -13.91
CA MET A 55 2.92 26.41 -12.62
C MET A 55 2.79 27.91 -12.27
N ASP A 56 1.58 28.32 -11.90
CA ASP A 56 1.20 29.71 -11.57
C ASP A 56 2.00 30.35 -10.43
N VAL A 57 2.27 31.65 -10.58
CA VAL A 57 3.04 32.47 -9.64
C VAL A 57 2.14 32.88 -8.47
N GLY A 58 2.02 32.02 -7.45
CA GLY A 58 1.22 32.33 -6.26
C GLY A 58 1.22 31.25 -5.16
N GLN A 59 1.73 30.05 -5.45
CA GLN A 59 1.71 28.92 -4.51
C GLN A 59 2.83 28.97 -3.44
N VAL A 60 3.50 30.11 -3.28
CA VAL A 60 4.60 30.26 -2.32
C VAL A 60 4.26 31.39 -1.34
N LYS A 61 4.20 31.07 -0.05
CA LYS A 61 3.96 32.06 1.00
C LYS A 61 5.29 32.60 1.51
N ARG A 62 5.30 33.89 1.81
CA ARG A 62 6.48 34.63 2.28
C ARG A 62 6.19 35.23 3.65
N VAL A 63 7.14 35.14 4.55
CA VAL A 63 7.08 35.72 5.90
C VAL A 63 8.29 36.60 6.09
N LEU A 64 8.08 37.84 6.50
CA LEU A 64 9.13 38.76 6.86
C LEU A 64 9.44 38.64 8.35
N VAL A 65 10.69 38.36 8.68
CA VAL A 65 11.19 38.33 10.06
C VAL A 65 12.05 39.56 10.29
N ALA A 66 11.46 40.56 10.96
CA ALA A 66 12.13 41.82 11.27
C ALA A 66 13.34 41.60 12.18
N GLN A 67 13.12 41.10 13.40
CA GLN A 67 14.17 40.89 14.40
C GLN A 67 14.16 39.45 14.91
N ARG A 68 15.31 38.97 15.40
CA ARG A 68 15.44 37.66 16.03
C ARG A 68 14.88 37.67 17.46
N GLU A 69 14.08 36.66 17.77
CA GLU A 69 13.58 36.41 19.12
C GLU A 69 14.27 35.19 19.74
N ASN A 70 15.29 35.45 20.58
CA ASN A 70 15.99 34.41 21.32
C ASN A 70 15.12 33.52 22.24
N PRO A 71 14.06 34.00 22.92
CA PRO A 71 13.24 33.13 23.77
C PRO A 71 12.51 32.04 22.97
N ILE A 72 12.05 32.35 21.76
CA ILE A 72 11.37 31.39 20.87
C ILE A 72 12.34 30.28 20.46
N VAL A 73 13.53 30.64 19.99
CA VAL A 73 14.54 29.66 19.55
C VAL A 73 14.98 28.77 20.70
N ASN A 74 15.17 29.35 21.90
CA ASN A 74 15.57 28.58 23.08
C ASN A 74 14.47 27.63 23.56
N ARG A 75 13.20 28.04 23.48
CA ARG A 75 12.05 27.15 23.75
C ARG A 75 12.03 25.96 22.79
N LEU A 76 12.18 26.22 21.49
CA LEU A 76 12.16 25.18 20.45
C LEU A 76 13.33 24.20 20.61
N ASN A 77 14.54 24.70 20.86
CA ASN A 77 15.72 23.85 21.06
C ASN A 77 15.59 22.94 22.30
N LYS A 78 14.91 23.37 23.37
CA LYS A 78 14.63 22.53 24.54
C LYS A 78 13.71 21.34 24.22
N THR A 79 12.84 21.49 23.22
CA THR A 79 11.94 20.40 22.78
C THR A 79 12.59 19.45 21.78
N LYS A 80 13.83 19.71 21.36
CA LYS A 80 14.53 18.89 20.37
C LYS A 80 14.89 17.53 20.99
N VAL A 81 14.16 16.50 20.59
CA VAL A 81 14.50 15.10 20.91
C VAL A 81 15.23 14.51 19.71
N GLU A 82 16.55 14.34 19.83
CA GLU A 82 17.33 13.65 18.81
C GLU A 82 17.15 12.14 18.95
N LYS A 83 16.20 11.59 18.19
CA LYS A 83 16.16 10.16 17.94
C LYS A 83 17.06 9.88 16.76
N LYS A 84 18.03 8.97 16.91
CA LYS A 84 18.81 8.41 15.80
C LYS A 84 18.28 7.01 15.49
N PRO A 85 17.12 6.88 14.82
CA PRO A 85 16.68 5.58 14.34
C PRO A 85 17.62 5.12 13.23
N ASP A 86 18.02 3.84 13.28
CA ASP A 86 18.79 3.22 12.22
C ASP A 86 17.91 3.04 10.97
N LEU A 87 17.95 4.03 10.07
CA LEU A 87 17.15 4.07 8.84
C LEU A 87 17.34 2.83 7.95
N LYS A 88 18.51 2.20 8.04
CA LYS A 88 18.81 0.96 7.31
C LYS A 88 17.97 -0.20 7.86
N LEU A 89 17.87 -0.34 9.18
CA LEU A 89 17.12 -1.41 9.83
C LEU A 89 15.62 -1.26 9.52
N GLU A 90 15.08 -0.06 9.65
CA GLU A 90 13.66 0.21 9.35
C GLU A 90 13.31 -0.07 7.88
N ARG A 91 14.21 0.29 6.96
CA ARG A 91 14.06 -0.04 5.54
C ARG A 91 14.07 -1.55 5.30
N ASP A 92 15.02 -2.26 5.92
CA ASP A 92 15.16 -3.71 5.75
C ASP A 92 13.96 -4.47 6.34
N GLU A 93 13.44 -4.03 7.49
CA GLU A 93 12.21 -4.56 8.09
C GLU A 93 10.99 -4.32 7.20
N ARG A 94 10.83 -3.10 6.67
CA ARG A 94 9.74 -2.78 5.73
C ARG A 94 9.81 -3.67 4.48
N LEU A 95 11.00 -3.86 3.90
CA LEU A 95 11.21 -4.73 2.74
C LEU A 95 10.96 -6.21 3.06
N LYS A 96 11.32 -6.66 4.27
CA LYS A 96 11.03 -8.03 4.74
C LYS A 96 9.52 -8.26 4.89
N MET A 97 8.80 -7.29 5.44
CA MET A 97 7.34 -7.34 5.57
C MET A 97 6.64 -7.39 4.19
N LEU A 98 7.09 -6.57 3.24
CA LEU A 98 6.60 -6.60 1.86
C LEU A 98 6.82 -7.97 1.19
N ARG A 99 8.04 -8.51 1.27
CA ARG A 99 8.36 -9.84 0.72
C ARG A 99 7.52 -10.95 1.34
N ARG A 100 7.30 -10.91 2.67
CA ARG A 100 6.46 -11.91 3.35
C ARG A 100 5.01 -11.84 2.84
N ARG A 101 4.46 -10.63 2.68
CA ARG A 101 3.12 -10.43 2.15
C ARG A 101 2.98 -10.94 0.71
N GLU A 102 3.98 -10.71 -0.14
CA GLU A 102 4.02 -11.24 -1.51
C GLU A 102 4.09 -12.76 -1.54
N GLN A 103 4.93 -13.37 -0.69
CA GLN A 103 5.04 -14.82 -0.58
C GLN A 103 3.73 -15.45 -0.10
N ASP A 104 3.10 -14.87 0.93
CA ASP A 104 1.82 -15.34 1.47
C ASP A 104 0.72 -15.25 0.40
N ALA A 105 0.65 -14.14 -0.35
CA ALA A 105 -0.27 -13.99 -1.48
C ALA A 105 0.00 -15.01 -2.60
N GLN A 106 1.26 -15.26 -2.95
CA GLN A 106 1.61 -16.26 -3.97
C GLN A 106 1.25 -17.68 -3.51
N GLN A 107 1.47 -18.01 -2.23
CA GLN A 107 1.08 -19.30 -1.67
C GLN A 107 -0.44 -19.49 -1.64
N GLN A 108 -1.22 -18.44 -1.33
CA GLN A 108 -2.67 -18.48 -1.39
C GLN A 108 -3.16 -18.76 -2.81
N ARG A 109 -2.63 -18.03 -3.81
CA ARG A 109 -2.96 -18.26 -5.23
C ARG A 109 -2.62 -19.68 -5.67
N ARG A 110 -1.44 -20.20 -5.31
CA ARG A 110 -1.05 -21.59 -5.60
C ARG A 110 -1.98 -22.62 -4.95
N LYS A 111 -2.43 -22.37 -3.72
CA LYS A 111 -3.39 -23.26 -3.02
C LYS A 111 -4.75 -23.25 -3.69
N GLU A 112 -5.23 -22.08 -4.13
CA GLU A 112 -6.50 -21.94 -4.86
C GLU A 112 -6.44 -22.64 -6.22
N GLU A 113 -5.38 -22.41 -7.00
CA GLU A 113 -5.16 -23.09 -8.28
C GLU A 113 -5.06 -24.62 -8.11
N ALA A 114 -4.39 -25.10 -7.06
CA ALA A 114 -4.29 -26.53 -6.77
C ALA A 114 -5.66 -27.15 -6.42
N LYS A 115 -6.49 -26.45 -5.64
CA LYS A 115 -7.86 -26.91 -5.33
C LYS A 115 -8.72 -26.98 -6.59
N GLN A 116 -8.68 -25.94 -7.42
CA GLN A 116 -9.40 -25.92 -8.70
C GLN A 116 -8.93 -27.06 -9.63
N ALA A 117 -7.62 -27.31 -9.70
CA ALA A 117 -7.07 -28.40 -10.49
C ALA A 117 -7.51 -29.79 -9.97
N GLN A 118 -7.63 -29.98 -8.65
CA GLN A 118 -8.17 -31.21 -8.07
C GLN A 118 -9.65 -31.40 -8.41
N GLU A 119 -10.48 -30.35 -8.26
CA GLU A 119 -11.89 -30.40 -8.63
C GLU A 119 -12.10 -30.69 -10.12
N TRP A 120 -11.26 -30.12 -10.99
CA TRP A 120 -11.30 -30.38 -12.43
C TRP A 120 -10.90 -31.81 -12.76
N LYS A 121 -9.86 -32.33 -12.10
CA LYS A 121 -9.44 -33.73 -12.24
C LYS A 121 -10.53 -34.69 -11.77
N GLU A 122 -11.16 -34.41 -10.63
CA GLU A 122 -12.24 -35.24 -10.10
C GLU A 122 -13.48 -35.22 -11.01
N LYS A 123 -13.91 -34.04 -11.48
CA LYS A 123 -15.01 -33.93 -12.46
C LYS A 123 -14.69 -34.65 -13.77
N LYS A 124 -13.45 -34.58 -14.24
CA LYS A 124 -13.02 -35.32 -15.44
C LYS A 124 -13.06 -36.83 -15.18
N TRP A 125 -12.52 -37.28 -14.05
CA TRP A 125 -12.53 -38.69 -13.66
C TRP A 125 -13.96 -39.22 -13.53
N GLN A 126 -14.86 -38.48 -12.88
CA GLN A 126 -16.29 -38.82 -12.77
C GLN A 126 -16.96 -38.94 -14.15
N LYS A 127 -16.66 -38.03 -15.09
CA LYS A 127 -17.21 -38.11 -16.46
C LYS A 127 -16.65 -39.30 -17.24
N ASP A 128 -15.34 -39.53 -17.16
CA ASP A 128 -14.68 -40.62 -17.87
C ASP A 128 -15.15 -42.00 -17.34
N HIS A 129 -15.36 -42.14 -16.02
CA HIS A 129 -15.82 -43.39 -15.37
C HIS A 129 -17.35 -43.47 -15.22
N ALA A 130 -18.11 -42.49 -15.71
CA ALA A 130 -19.58 -42.50 -15.66
C ALA A 130 -20.18 -43.66 -16.48
N TYR A 131 -19.47 -44.09 -17.53
CA TYR A 131 -19.92 -45.15 -18.44
C TYR A 131 -19.30 -46.51 -18.13
N ASP A 132 -18.29 -46.61 -17.26
CA ASP A 132 -17.66 -47.89 -16.89
C ASP A 132 -18.65 -48.89 -16.27
N LYS A 133 -19.65 -48.40 -15.53
CA LYS A 133 -20.70 -49.24 -14.94
C LYS A 133 -21.87 -49.54 -15.89
N LEU A 134 -21.95 -48.84 -17.02
CA LEU A 134 -23.00 -49.04 -18.02
C LEU A 134 -22.60 -50.12 -19.05
N PHE A 135 -21.31 -50.29 -19.31
CA PHE A 135 -20.76 -51.28 -20.27
C PHE A 135 -20.19 -52.54 -19.59
N THR A 136 -20.71 -52.92 -18.42
CA THR A 136 -20.38 -54.22 -17.82
C THR A 136 -21.05 -55.35 -18.63
N GLU A 137 -20.37 -56.49 -18.78
CA GLU A 137 -20.89 -57.66 -19.51
C GLU A 137 -22.26 -58.10 -18.98
N GLU A 138 -22.46 -58.01 -17.67
CA GLU A 138 -23.73 -58.30 -16.99
C GLU A 138 -24.88 -57.36 -17.41
N ASN A 139 -24.63 -56.04 -17.50
CA ASN A 139 -25.65 -55.08 -17.97
C ASN A 139 -25.90 -55.20 -19.47
N MET A 140 -24.87 -55.50 -20.28
CA MET A 140 -25.04 -55.70 -21.72
C MET A 140 -25.81 -56.99 -22.03
N ALA A 141 -25.61 -58.06 -21.26
CA ALA A 141 -26.40 -59.29 -21.35
C ALA A 141 -27.87 -59.04 -20.96
N ALA A 142 -28.12 -58.31 -19.87
CA ALA A 142 -29.47 -57.97 -19.41
C ALA A 142 -30.27 -57.09 -20.39
N MET A 143 -29.60 -56.27 -21.23
CA MET A 143 -30.25 -55.44 -22.25
C MET A 143 -30.26 -56.08 -23.65
N SER A 144 -29.67 -57.27 -23.82
CA SER A 144 -29.64 -57.98 -25.10
C SER A 144 -30.95 -58.74 -25.34
N ASN A 145 -31.62 -58.45 -26.45
CA ASN A 145 -32.80 -59.23 -26.90
C ASN A 145 -32.45 -60.67 -27.32
N GLN A 146 -31.15 -61.00 -27.41
CA GLN A 146 -30.68 -62.32 -27.82
C GLN A 146 -30.67 -63.34 -26.66
N GLU A 147 -30.57 -62.87 -25.41
CA GLU A 147 -30.47 -63.69 -24.18
C GLU A 147 -31.70 -63.55 -23.28
N ARG A 148 -32.83 -63.11 -23.84
CA ARG A 148 -34.06 -62.87 -23.09
C ARG A 148 -34.83 -64.19 -22.88
N ASP A 149 -35.30 -64.42 -21.66
CA ASP A 149 -36.08 -65.61 -21.28
C ASP A 149 -37.37 -65.71 -22.12
N GLU A 150 -37.81 -66.93 -22.44
CA GLU A 150 -38.94 -67.23 -23.33
C GLU A 150 -40.27 -66.65 -22.81
N ASN A 151 -40.33 -66.26 -21.53
CA ASN A 151 -41.51 -65.77 -20.83
C ASN A 151 -41.64 -64.23 -20.81
N TRP A 152 -41.03 -63.52 -21.77
CA TRP A 152 -40.97 -62.05 -21.76
C TRP A 152 -42.31 -61.34 -22.02
N GLU A 153 -43.33 -62.05 -22.51
CA GLU A 153 -44.67 -61.49 -22.79
C GLU A 153 -45.56 -61.35 -21.54
N ASP A 154 -45.27 -62.07 -20.44
CA ASP A 154 -46.07 -62.04 -19.20
C ASP A 154 -45.87 -60.76 -18.37
N ASP A 155 -44.78 -60.02 -18.58
CA ASP A 155 -44.41 -58.83 -17.80
C ASP A 155 -45.01 -57.52 -18.36
N PHE A 156 -45.84 -57.61 -19.42
CA PHE A 156 -46.49 -56.47 -20.10
C PHE A 156 -48.03 -56.48 -20.01
N MET A 157 -48.63 -57.48 -19.33
CA MET A 157 -50.07 -57.51 -18.99
C MET A 157 -50.31 -57.08 -17.55
#